data_AF-A0A955YXI3-F1
#
_entry.id   AF-A0A955YXI3-F1
#
_cell.length_a   1.000
_cell.length_b   1.000
_cell.length_c   1.000
_cell.angle_alpha   90.00
_cell.angle_beta   90.00
_cell.angle_gamma   90.00
#
_symmetry.space_group_name_H-M   'P 1'
#
loop_
_entity.id
_entity.type
_entity.pdbx_description
1 polymer ?
#
loop_
_entity_poly.entity_id
_entity_poly.type
_entity_poly.pdbx_seq_one_letter_code
_entity_poly.pdbx_strand_id
1 'polypeptide(L)' 'VHGPGCNHDHDHHHHAPQAPVVRATPKVGRNEACPCGSGKKFKRCCGAKA' A
#
# COMPACT_ATOMS: atom_id res chain seq x y z
N VAL A 1 10.46 -12.46 -14.73
CA VAL A 1 11.10 -12.57 -13.40
C VAL A 1 11.15 -14.00 -12.85
N HIS A 2 10.51 -14.99 -13.49
CA HIS A 2 10.78 -16.41 -13.20
C HIS A 2 11.04 -17.11 -14.54
N GLY A 3 12.30 -17.49 -14.78
CA GLY A 3 12.73 -18.21 -15.98
C GLY A 3 12.84 -19.71 -15.71
N PRO A 4 12.91 -20.54 -16.76
CA PRO A 4 13.06 -21.98 -16.59
C PRO A 4 14.45 -22.30 -15.99
N GLY A 5 14.47 -22.65 -14.71
CA GLY A 5 15.69 -22.98 -13.94
C GLY A 5 15.78 -22.40 -12.53
N CYS A 6 14.78 -21.66 -12.03
CA CYS A 6 14.81 -21.16 -10.65
C CYS A 6 14.33 -22.22 -9.64
N ASN A 7 15.29 -22.86 -8.96
CA ASN A 7 15.07 -23.74 -7.78
C ASN A 7 14.84 -22.91 -6.51
N HIS A 8 13.77 -22.11 -6.48
CA HIS A 8 13.35 -21.47 -5.23
C HIS A 8 12.27 -22.37 -4.60
N ASP A 9 12.56 -22.94 -3.44
CA ASP A 9 11.58 -23.65 -2.61
C ASP A 9 10.60 -22.61 -2.07
N HIS A 10 9.43 -22.52 -2.69
CA HIS A 10 8.37 -21.67 -2.18
C HIS A 10 7.67 -22.43 -1.06
N ASP A 11 8.13 -22.23 0.17
CA ASP A 11 7.37 -22.61 1.35
C ASP A 11 6.03 -21.87 1.29
N HIS A 12 4.97 -22.62 0.99
CA HIS A 12 3.61 -22.14 0.96
C HIS A 12 3.07 -22.08 2.40
N HIS A 13 3.53 -21.11 3.17
CA HIS A 13 2.89 -20.73 4.41
C HIS A 13 1.43 -20.35 4.13
N HIS A 14 0.51 -21.24 4.50
CA HIS A 14 -0.93 -21.03 4.41
C HIS A 14 -1.35 -19.98 5.45
N HIS A 15 -1.29 -18.71 5.06
CA HIS A 15 -1.82 -17.61 5.88
C HIS A 15 -3.34 -17.72 5.92
N ALA A 16 -3.89 -17.96 7.12
CA ALA A 16 -5.33 -17.98 7.33
C ALA A 16 -5.97 -16.65 6.87
N PRO A 17 -7.19 -16.68 6.29
CA PRO A 17 -7.81 -15.48 5.76
C PRO A 17 -8.11 -14.50 6.90
N GLN A 18 -7.34 -13.41 6.94
CA GLN A 18 -7.58 -12.29 7.83
C GLN A 18 -8.71 -11.41 7.26
N ALA A 19 -9.65 -11.02 8.12
CA ALA A 19 -10.78 -10.18 7.73
C ALA A 19 -10.29 -8.82 7.18
N PRO A 20 -10.97 -8.26 6.15
CA PRO A 20 -10.55 -7.00 5.56
C PRO A 20 -10.69 -5.84 6.54
N VAL A 21 -9.61 -5.10 6.76
CA VAL A 21 -9.62 -3.88 7.59
C VAL A 21 -10.28 -2.75 6.80
N VAL A 22 -11.49 -2.35 7.21
CA VAL A 22 -12.17 -1.18 6.67
C VAL A 22 -11.49 0.08 7.23
N ARG A 23 -10.96 0.92 6.34
CA ARG A 23 -10.35 2.20 6.74
C ARG A 23 -11.47 3.17 7.12
N ALA A 24 -11.38 3.75 8.31
CA ALA A 24 -12.30 4.79 8.77
C ALA A 24 -12.22 6.08 7.93
N THR A 25 -11.08 6.31 7.29
CA THR A 25 -10.86 7.50 6.45
C THR A 25 -10.87 7.15 4.96
N PRO A 26 -11.43 8.02 4.11
CA PRO A 26 -11.39 7.85 2.66
C PRO A 26 -9.93 7.77 2.18
N LYS A 27 -9.67 6.90 1.21
CA LYS A 27 -8.35 6.80 0.57
C LYS A 27 -8.08 8.10 -0.19
N VAL A 28 -7.35 9.02 0.44
CA VAL A 28 -6.89 10.23 -0.25
C VAL A 28 -5.93 9.83 -1.37
N GLY A 29 -6.27 10.27 -2.58
CA GLY A 29 -5.44 10.06 -3.74
C GLY A 29 -4.09 10.77 -3.59
N ARG A 30 -3.03 10.14 -4.09
CA ARG A 30 -1.65 10.66 -4.10
C ARG A 30 -1.55 12.11 -4.62
N ASN A 31 -2.42 12.49 -5.57
CA ASN A 31 -2.42 13.82 -6.18
C ASN A 31 -3.44 14.80 -5.57
N GLU A 32 -4.33 14.35 -4.70
CA GLU A 32 -5.38 15.19 -4.10
C GLU A 32 -4.82 16.13 -3.04
N ALA A 33 -5.63 17.13 -2.66
CA ALA A 33 -5.29 18.04 -1.58
C ALA A 33 -5.08 17.25 -0.27
N CYS A 34 -4.01 17.58 0.45
CA CYS A 34 -3.68 16.87 1.67
C CYS A 34 -4.67 17.25 2.80
N PRO A 35 -5.28 16.26 3.50
CA PRO A 35 -6.31 16.53 4.50
C PRO A 35 -5.77 17.23 5.76
N CYS A 36 -4.45 17.45 5.87
CA CYS A 36 -3.84 18.22 6.95
C CYS A 36 -3.98 19.75 6.79
N GLY A 37 -4.65 20.24 5.74
CA GLY A 37 -4.87 21.67 5.53
C GLY A 37 -3.66 22.44 4.99
N SER A 38 -2.58 21.76 4.59
CA SER A 38 -1.36 22.41 4.11
C SER A 38 -1.47 23.03 2.70
N GLY A 39 -2.58 22.80 1.99
CA GLY A 39 -2.75 23.20 0.58
C GLY A 39 -1.88 22.43 -0.43
N LYS A 40 -1.02 21.52 0.05
CA LYS A 40 -0.12 20.71 -0.80
C LYS A 40 -0.81 19.43 -1.26
N LYS A 41 -0.36 18.85 -2.38
CA LYS A 41 -0.79 17.50 -2.81
C LYS A 41 -0.35 16.46 -1.79
N PHE A 42 -1.17 15.43 -1.53
CA PHE A 42 -0.90 14.39 -0.52
C PHE A 42 0.52 13.80 -0.68
N LYS A 43 0.95 13.47 -1.89
CA LYS A 43 2.30 12.95 -2.20
C LYS A 43 3.48 13.86 -1.89
N ARG A 44 3.23 15.15 -1.70
CA ARG A 44 4.24 16.16 -1.35
C ARG A 44 4.08 16.66 0.08
N CYS A 45 3.21 16.01 0.86
CA CYS A 45 2.96 16.31 2.26
C CYS A 45 2.93 14.99 3.06
N CYS A 46 1.80 14.60 3.65
CA CYS A 46 1.70 13.40 4.49
C CYS A 46 2.06 12.10 3.75
N GLY A 47 1.81 12.03 2.44
CA GLY A 47 2.13 10.88 1.59
C GLY A 47 3.53 10.92 0.96
N ALA A 48 4.42 11.80 1.41
CA ALA A 48 5.79 11.92 0.90
C ALA A 48 6.76 10.90 1.50
N LYS A 49 6.43 10.30 2.66
CA LYS A 49 7.24 9.28 3.35
C LYS A 49 6.55 7.91 3.45
N ALA A 50 5.49 7.70 2.66
CA ALA A 50 4.76 6.43 2.60
C ALA A 50 5.28 5.55 1.46
#